data_AF-A0A453EMN9-F1
#
_entry.id   AF-A0A453EMN9-F1
#
_cell.length_a   1.000
_cell.length_b   1.000
_cell.length_c   1.000
_cell.angle_alpha   90.00
_cell.angle_beta   90.00
_cell.angle_gamma   90.00
#
_symmetry.space_group_name_H-M   'P 1'
#
loop_
_entity.id
_entity.type
_entity.pdbx_description
1 polymer ?
#
loop_
_entity_poly.entity_id
_entity_poly.type
_entity_poly.pdbx_seq_one_letter_code
_entity_poly.pdbx_strand_id
1 'polypeptide(L)' 'MYNNKGLTYSASQFYVPGYGIQQVLEHLKQFYGNPPIYIHENGYPMHQDVVFGDGPRVEFLSEHLKNLLTAVR' A
#
# COMPACT_ATOMS: atom_id res chain seq x y z
N MET A 1 29.52 2.63 4.32
CA MET A 1 28.33 3.34 4.84
C MET A 1 27.80 4.22 3.71
N TYR A 2 26.90 3.70 2.88
CA TYR A 2 26.34 4.47 1.77
C TYR A 2 25.20 5.33 2.30
N ASN A 3 25.53 6.60 2.45
CA ASN A 3 24.63 7.73 2.67
C ASN A 3 23.81 7.99 1.39
N ASN A 4 22.85 7.12 1.11
CA ASN A 4 21.84 7.42 0.10
C ASN A 4 20.68 8.12 0.81
N LYS A 5 20.64 9.45 0.76
CA LYS A 5 19.37 10.17 0.95
C LYS A 5 18.49 9.79 -0.24
N GLY A 6 17.84 8.64 -0.12
CA GLY A 6 16.97 8.04 -1.13
C GLY A 6 15.74 8.90 -1.31
N LEU A 7 15.87 9.93 -2.15
CA LEU A 7 14.74 10.57 -2.77
C LEU A 7 14.22 9.59 -3.82
N THR A 8 13.27 8.76 -3.40
CA THR A 8 12.46 7.93 -4.28
C THR A 8 11.55 8.87 -5.09
N TYR A 9 11.93 9.16 -6.33
CA TYR A 9 11.02 9.79 -7.27
C TYR A 9 9.97 8.75 -7.68
N SER A 10 8.92 8.64 -6.87
CA SER A 10 7.68 7.96 -7.24
C SER A 10 6.97 8.79 -8.30
N ALA A 11 6.44 8.14 -9.33
CA ALA A 11 5.60 8.77 -10.36
C ALA A 11 4.30 9.39 -9.78
N SER A 12 3.98 9.15 -8.51
CA SER A 12 3.00 9.92 -7.74
C SER A 12 3.61 10.43 -6.42
N GLN A 13 3.58 11.74 -6.21
CA GLN A 13 4.08 12.45 -5.01
C GLN A 13 3.35 12.12 -3.68
N PHE A 14 2.43 11.16 -3.65
CA PHE A 14 1.59 10.91 -2.49
C PHE A 14 2.13 9.75 -1.64
N TYR A 15 2.44 10.06 -0.38
CA TYR A 15 2.66 9.04 0.65
C TYR A 15 1.31 8.42 1.03
N VAL A 16 1.17 7.12 0.79
CA VAL A 16 0.00 6.34 1.20
C VAL A 16 0.38 5.50 2.41
N PRO A 17 -0.12 5.82 3.61
CA PRO A 17 0.18 5.02 4.79
C PRO A 17 -0.44 3.63 4.69
N GLY A 18 0.32 2.57 5.01
CA GLY A 18 -0.16 1.20 4.93
C GLY A 18 -1.42 0.90 5.76
N TYR A 19 -1.68 1.65 6.83
CA TYR A 19 -2.90 1.51 7.65
C TYR A 19 -4.17 2.05 6.98
N GLY A 20 -4.07 2.81 5.88
CA GLY A 20 -5.23 3.39 5.21
C GLY A 20 -6.21 2.32 4.72
N ILE A 21 -5.70 1.18 4.24
CA ILE A 21 -6.55 0.07 3.79
C ILE A 21 -7.36 -0.56 4.92
N GLN A 22 -6.80 -0.65 6.12
CA GLN A 22 -7.52 -1.13 7.30
C GLN A 22 -8.66 -0.17 7.65
N GLN A 23 -8.40 1.15 7.67
CA GLN A 23 -9.42 2.15 8.01
C GLN A 23 -10.58 2.14 7.01
N VAL A 24 -10.29 1.99 5.71
CA VAL A 24 -11.35 1.88 4.68
C VAL A 24 -12.20 0.64 4.91
N LEU A 25 -11.59 -0.52 5.18
CA LEU A 25 -12.35 -1.76 5.42
C LEU A 25 -13.17 -1.69 6.71
N GLU A 26 -12.63 -1.12 7.78
CA GLU A 26 -13.37 -0.88 9.02
C GLU A 26 -14.55 0.06 8.81
N HIS A 27 -14.37 1.13 8.03
CA HIS A 27 -15.44 2.04 7.67
C HIS A 27 -16.55 1.33 6.88
N LEU A 28 -16.19 0.56 5.84
CA LEU A 28 -17.15 -0.21 5.06
C LEU A 28 -17.92 -1.21 5.93
N LYS A 29 -17.22 -1.89 6.85
CA LYS A 29 -17.82 -2.80 7.82
C LYS A 29 -18.84 -2.10 8.72
N GLN A 30 -18.48 -0.95 9.28
CA GLN A 30 -19.32 -0.20 10.23
C GLN A 30 -20.54 0.45 9.58
N PHE A 31 -20.39 1.01 8.38
CA PHE A 31 -21.40 1.90 7.79
C PHE A 31 -22.18 1.30 6.63
N TYR A 32 -21.74 0.15 6.08
CA TYR A 32 -22.37 -0.47 4.89
C TYR A 32 -22.87 -1.89 5.15
N GLY A 33 -23.07 -2.27 6.43
CA GLY A 33 -23.65 -3.56 6.77
C GLY A 33 -22.70 -4.75 6.55
N ASN A 34 -21.39 -4.52 6.63
CA ASN A 34 -20.36 -5.53 6.49
C ASN A 34 -20.54 -6.46 5.26
N PRO A 35 -20.56 -5.91 4.04
CA PRO A 35 -20.72 -6.70 2.84
C PRO A 35 -19.47 -7.57 2.58
N PRO A 36 -19.58 -8.66 1.80
CA PRO A 36 -18.40 -9.31 1.23
C PRO A 36 -17.62 -8.32 0.35
N ILE A 37 -16.30 -8.22 0.56
CA ILE A 37 -15.44 -7.26 -0.14
C ILE A 37 -14.39 -7.99 -0.98
N TYR A 38 -14.22 -7.56 -2.23
CA TYR A 38 -13.15 -7.96 -3.12
C TYR A 38 -12.33 -6.74 -3.51
N ILE A 39 -11.02 -6.80 -3.33
CA ILE A 39 -10.10 -5.73 -3.71
C ILE A 39 -9.61 -6.05 -5.12
N HIS A 40 -10.11 -5.29 -6.09
CA HIS A 40 -9.76 -5.48 -7.50
C HIS A 40 -8.36 -4.93 -7.84
N GLU A 41 -7.91 -3.90 -7.12
CA GLU A 41 -6.62 -3.25 -7.37
C GLU A 41 -5.94 -2.85 -6.05
N ASN A 42 -4.65 -3.17 -5.95
CA ASN A 42 -3.75 -2.67 -4.91
C ASN A 42 -2.33 -2.69 -5.49
N GLY A 43 -1.67 -1.53 -5.58
CA GLY A 43 -0.36 -1.46 -6.21
C GLY A 43 0.37 -0.16 -5.91
N TYR A 44 1.67 -0.20 -6.20
CA TYR A 44 2.56 0.95 -6.05
C TYR A 44 3.15 1.31 -7.42
N PRO A 45 2.97 2.57 -7.88
CA PRO A 45 3.50 3.01 -9.16
C PRO A 45 5.03 3.04 -9.12
N MET A 46 5.66 2.59 -10.19
CA MET A 46 7.10 2.71 -10.40
C MET A 46 7.35 3.31 -11.79
N HIS A 47 8.43 4.07 -11.93
CA HIS A 47 8.89 4.50 -13.25
C HIS A 47 9.22 3.27 -14.11
N GLN A 48 8.81 3.31 -15.38
CA GLN A 48 8.98 2.22 -16.34
C GLN A 48 10.45 1.86 -16.58
N ASP A 49 11.36 2.82 -16.37
CA ASP A 49 12.80 2.65 -16.55
C ASP A 49 13.50 1.95 -15.36
N VAL A 50 12.76 1.64 -14.29
CA VAL A 50 13.30 0.91 -13.14
C VAL A 50 13.35 -0.58 -13.47
N VAL A 51 14.49 -1.02 -14.00
CA VAL A 51 14.77 -2.43 -14.33
C VAL A 51 15.20 -3.23 -13.10
N PHE A 52 15.84 -2.57 -12.13
CA PHE A 52 16.34 -3.18 -10.88
C PHE A 52 15.95 -2.32 -9.68
N GLY A 53 15.61 -2.97 -8.55
CA GLY A 53 15.37 -2.28 -7.27
C GLY A 53 13.91 -1.93 -7.00
N ASP A 54 13.05 -2.95 -6.95
CA ASP A 54 11.60 -2.81 -6.68
C ASP A 54 11.26 -2.74 -5.17
N GLY A 55 12.21 -2.30 -4.35
CA GLY A 55 12.08 -2.23 -2.89
C GLY A 55 10.86 -1.45 -2.40
N PRO A 56 10.58 -0.23 -2.92
CA PRO A 56 9.41 0.55 -2.53
C PRO A 56 8.07 -0.16 -2.77
N ARG A 57 7.94 -0.89 -3.89
CA ARG A 57 6.73 -1.68 -4.17
C ARG A 57 6.59 -2.85 -3.20
N VAL A 58 7.69 -3.55 -2.90
CA VAL A 58 7.70 -4.64 -1.92
C VAL A 58 7.30 -4.13 -0.54
N GLU A 59 7.84 -2.99 -0.11
CA GLU A 59 7.51 -2.35 1.16
C GLU A 59 6.03 -1.96 1.22
N PHE A 60 5.52 -1.25 0.19
CA PHE A 60 4.12 -0.87 0.09
C PHE A 60 3.19 -2.08 0.18
N LEU A 61 3.41 -3.12 -0.62
CA LEU A 61 2.56 -4.31 -0.64
C LEU A 61 2.64 -5.08 0.68
N SER A 62 3.84 -5.18 1.28
CA SER A 62 4.04 -5.87 2.55
C SER A 62 3.29 -5.18 3.69
N GLU A 63 3.34 -3.84 3.74
CA GLU A 63 2.59 -3.06 4.72
C GLU A 63 1.08 -3.15 4.51
N HIS A 64 0.60 -3.07 3.26
CA HIS A 64 -0.82 -3.21 2.95
C HIS A 64 -1.35 -4.59 3.32
N LEU A 65 -0.63 -5.66 2.97
CA LEU A 65 -1.01 -7.03 3.33
C LEU A 65 -1.05 -7.24 4.85
N LYS A 66 -0.11 -6.65 5.60
CA LYS A 66 -0.13 -6.69 7.06
C LYS A 66 -1.38 -6.04 7.63
N ASN A 67 -1.78 -4.86 7.13
CA ASN A 67 -2.97 -4.15 7.60
C ASN A 67 -4.27 -4.80 7.11
N LEU A 68 -4.28 -5.41 5.92
CA LEU A 68 -5.38 -6.27 5.47
C LEU A 68 -5.61 -7.45 6.42
N LEU A 69 -4.54 -8.14 6.82
CA LEU A 69 -4.61 -9.22 7.79
C LEU A 69 -5.17 -8.73 9.15
N THR A 70 -4.80 -7.52 9.59
CA THR A 70 -5.39 -6.91 10.79
C THR A 70 -6.88 -6.66 10.62
N ALA A 71 -7.34 -6.15 9.48
CA ALA A 71 -8.75 -5.84 9.24
C ALA A 71 -9.66 -7.08 9.15
N VAL A 72 -9.09 -8.22 8.75
CA VAL A 72 -9.80 -9.51 8.67
C VAL A 72 -9.91 -10.22 10.02
N ARG A 73 -8.95 -9.98 10.93
CA ARG A 73 -8.91 -10.58 12.27
C ARG A 73 -9.92 -9.93 13.21
#